data_AF-Q4S5R5-F1
#
_entry.id   AF-Q4S5R5-F1
#
_cell.length_a   1.000
_cell.length_b   1.000
_cell.length_c   1.000
_cell.angle_alpha   90.00
_cell.angle_beta   90.00
_cell.angle_gamma   90.00
#
_symmetry.space_group_name_H-M   'P 1'
#
loop_
_entity.id
_entity.type
_entity.pdbx_description
1 polymer ?
#
loop_
_entity_poly.entity_id
_entity_poly.type
_entity_poly.pdbx_seq_one_letter_code
_entity_poly.pdbx_strand_id
1 'polypeptide(L)'
;DIEELNEEDIDEDEILAMLSPEELKELQSEMDIMIAPDESVPVGQRQKDQTEKPPTGTFDHRSLVDYLYWEKESKRMLEEERVPVTLLPSQVRPLRIYPHWKP
;
A
#
# COMPACT_ATOMS: atom_id res chain seq x y z
N ASP A 1 -7.90 -23.19 -34.21
CA ASP A 1 -8.74 -23.84 -33.19
C ASP A 1 -7.92 -24.92 -32.52
N ILE A 2 -7.03 -24.48 -31.62
CA ILE A 2 -6.39 -25.36 -30.64
C ILE A 2 -7.36 -25.27 -29.48
N GLU A 3 -8.10 -26.35 -29.25
CA GLU A 3 -9.03 -26.40 -28.13
C GLU A 3 -8.26 -26.06 -26.85
N GLU A 4 -8.79 -25.08 -26.13
CA GLU A 4 -8.48 -24.74 -24.76
C GLU A 4 -8.75 -26.01 -23.95
N LEU A 5 -7.76 -26.91 -23.90
CA LEU A 5 -7.76 -28.06 -23.03
C LEU A 5 -7.89 -27.48 -21.62
N ASN A 6 -9.03 -27.73 -20.97
CA ASN A 6 -9.23 -27.42 -19.55
C ASN A 6 -8.00 -27.90 -18.78
N GLU A 7 -7.20 -26.97 -18.27
CA GLU A 7 -6.07 -27.27 -17.37
C GLU A 7 -6.55 -28.07 -16.14
N GLU A 8 -7.83 -27.94 -15.77
CA GLU A 8 -8.46 -28.66 -14.65
C GLU A 8 -8.74 -30.15 -14.89
N ASP A 9 -8.70 -30.64 -16.14
CA ASP A 9 -9.04 -32.04 -16.48
C ASP A 9 -7.80 -32.96 -16.61
N ILE A 10 -6.59 -32.42 -16.45
CA ILE A 10 -5.33 -33.16 -16.55
C ILE A 10 -4.76 -33.42 -15.14
N ASP A 11 -4.45 -34.67 -14.82
CA ASP A 11 -3.78 -35.03 -13.57
C ASP A 11 -2.27 -34.71 -13.67
N GLU A 12 -1.88 -33.52 -13.19
CA GLU A 12 -0.51 -33.04 -13.21
C GLU A 12 0.44 -33.95 -12.41
N ASP A 13 -0.01 -34.46 -11.27
CA ASP A 13 0.80 -35.31 -10.38
C ASP A 13 1.13 -36.65 -11.06
N GLU A 14 0.17 -37.24 -11.77
CA GLU A 14 0.38 -38.48 -12.54
C GLU A 14 1.44 -38.28 -13.66
N ILE A 15 1.38 -37.17 -14.39
CA ILE A 15 2.33 -36.86 -15.47
C ILE A 15 3.74 -36.65 -14.91
N LEU A 16 3.87 -35.89 -13.82
CA LEU A 16 5.16 -35.64 -13.19
C LEU A 16 5.79 -36.93 -12.64
N ALA A 17 4.98 -37.87 -12.17
CA ALA A 17 5.46 -39.17 -11.70
C ALA A 17 5.98 -40.08 -12.82
N MET A 18 5.57 -39.85 -14.08
CA MET A 18 6.08 -40.59 -15.25
C MET A 18 7.45 -40.09 -15.73
N LEU A 19 7.89 -38.91 -15.29
CA LEU A 19 9.17 -38.33 -15.67
C LEU A 19 10.33 -38.97 -14.90
N SER A 20 11.48 -39.11 -15.56
CA SER A 20 12.72 -39.48 -14.87
C SER A 20 13.26 -38.31 -14.02
N PRO A 21 14.12 -38.58 -13.03
CA PRO A 21 14.75 -37.54 -12.21
C PRO A 21 15.55 -36.52 -13.03
N GLU A 22 16.20 -36.97 -14.10
CA GLU A 22 16.95 -36.11 -15.02
C GLU A 22 16.02 -35.18 -15.82
N GLU A 23 14.91 -35.70 -16.33
CA GLU A 23 13.91 -34.92 -17.07
C GLU A 23 13.19 -33.91 -16.17
N LEU A 24 12.85 -34.29 -14.93
CA LEU A 24 12.31 -33.36 -13.93
C LEU A 24 13.27 -32.19 -13.65
N LYS A 25 14.57 -32.48 -13.62
CA LYS A 25 15.60 -31.45 -13.39
C LYS A 25 15.73 -30.50 -14.58
N GLU A 26 15.67 -31.03 -15.80
CA GLU A 26 15.66 -30.22 -17.03
C GLU A 26 14.41 -29.33 -17.08
N LEU A 27 13.25 -29.90 -16.78
CA LEU A 27 11.97 -29.18 -16.70
C LEU A 27 12.04 -28.02 -15.69
N GLN A 28 12.55 -28.27 -14.48
CA GLN A 28 12.74 -27.22 -13.47
C GLN A 28 13.68 -26.12 -13.98
N SER A 29 14.78 -26.49 -14.63
CA SER A 29 15.74 -25.52 -15.16
C SER A 29 15.13 -24.64 -16.25
N GLU A 30 14.28 -25.19 -17.10
CA GLU A 30 13.58 -24.44 -18.15
C GLU A 30 12.56 -23.47 -17.54
N MET A 31 11.78 -23.92 -16.55
CA MET A 31 10.85 -23.08 -15.80
C MET A 31 11.57 -21.93 -15.11
N ASP A 32 12.72 -22.20 -14.47
CA ASP A 32 13.53 -21.16 -13.83
C ASP A 32 13.99 -20.11 -14.86
N ILE A 33 14.36 -20.51 -16.07
CA ILE A 33 14.76 -19.57 -17.14
C ILE A 33 13.57 -18.74 -17.65
N MET A 34 12.40 -19.37 -17.85
CA MET A 34 11.22 -18.68 -18.39
C MET A 34 10.50 -17.79 -17.37
N ILE A 35 10.54 -18.15 -16.09
CA ILE A 35 9.79 -17.49 -15.01
C ILE A 35 10.69 -16.55 -14.19
N ALA A 36 12.02 -16.74 -14.19
CA ALA A 36 12.91 -15.85 -13.44
C ALA A 36 12.82 -14.41 -13.96
N PRO A 37 12.71 -13.44 -13.04
CA PRO A 37 12.67 -12.04 -13.42
C PRO A 37 14.07 -11.59 -13.90
N ASP A 38 14.17 -11.22 -15.17
CA ASP A 38 15.41 -10.80 -15.84
C ASP A 38 16.29 -9.90 -14.96
N GLU A 39 17.48 -10.41 -14.63
CA GLU A 39 18.44 -9.75 -13.75
C GLU A 39 19.03 -8.45 -14.29
N SER A 40 18.92 -8.22 -15.60
CA SER A 40 19.37 -7.00 -16.25
C SER A 40 18.37 -5.84 -16.13
N VAL A 41 17.11 -6.14 -15.80
CA VAL A 41 16.04 -5.13 -15.72
C VAL A 41 16.04 -4.47 -14.33
N PRO A 42 15.91 -3.14 -14.21
CA PRO A 42 15.73 -2.49 -12.91
C PRO A 42 14.52 -3.04 -12.16
N VAL A 43 14.62 -3.18 -10.83
CA VAL A 43 13.58 -3.82 -9.99
C VAL A 43 12.18 -3.26 -10.22
N GLY A 44 12.04 -1.94 -10.41
CA GLY A 44 10.74 -1.30 -10.67
C GLY A 44 10.10 -1.67 -12.01
N GLN A 45 10.87 -2.18 -12.97
CA GLN A 45 10.41 -2.68 -14.27
C GLN A 45 10.21 -4.21 -14.28
N ARG A 46 10.73 -4.93 -13.28
CA ARG A 46 10.44 -6.37 -13.06
C ARG A 46 9.09 -6.58 -12.42
N GLN A 47 8.61 -5.58 -11.67
CA GLN A 47 7.33 -5.64 -11.01
C GLN A 47 6.23 -5.66 -12.08
N LYS A 48 5.47 -6.78 -12.14
CA LYS A 48 4.25 -6.85 -12.96
C LYS A 48 3.33 -5.70 -12.55
N ASP A 49 2.66 -5.12 -13.55
CA ASP A 49 1.81 -3.96 -13.33
C ASP A 49 0.80 -4.27 -12.22
N GLN A 50 0.88 -3.54 -11.11
CA GLN A 50 0.19 -3.90 -9.86
C GLN A 50 -1.33 -3.74 -9.99
N THR A 51 -1.80 -3.17 -11.10
CA THR A 51 -3.20 -2.90 -11.32
C THR A 51 -3.59 -3.09 -12.77
N GLU A 52 -4.66 -3.85 -12.98
CA GLU A 52 -5.37 -3.90 -14.28
C GLU A 52 -6.18 -2.63 -14.53
N LYS A 53 -6.22 -1.69 -13.57
CA LYS A 53 -6.98 -0.46 -13.73
C LYS A 53 -6.31 0.40 -14.79
N PRO A 54 -7.06 0.91 -15.78
CA PRO A 54 -6.53 1.89 -16.70
C PRO A 54 -6.03 3.10 -15.90
N PRO A 55 -5.00 3.81 -16.38
CA PRO A 55 -4.48 4.99 -15.71
C PRO A 55 -5.64 5.94 -15.38
N THR A 56 -5.76 6.30 -14.09
CA THR A 56 -6.89 7.08 -13.56
C THR A 56 -7.08 8.44 -14.25
N GLY A 57 -6.10 8.88 -15.04
CA GLY A 57 -6.17 10.06 -15.88
C GLY A 57 -4.79 10.68 -16.05
N THR A 58 -4.70 11.72 -16.87
CA THR A 58 -3.48 12.53 -16.98
C THR A 58 -3.29 13.36 -15.73
N PHE A 59 -2.04 13.51 -15.28
CA PHE A 59 -1.71 14.40 -14.17
C PHE A 59 -2.05 15.87 -14.53
N ASP A 60 -2.98 16.48 -13.80
CA ASP A 60 -3.30 17.91 -13.92
C ASP A 60 -2.62 18.72 -12.80
N HIS A 61 -1.48 19.30 -13.16
CA HIS A 61 -0.69 20.15 -12.25
C HIS A 61 -1.48 21.35 -11.73
N ARG A 62 -2.37 21.94 -12.54
CA ARG A 62 -3.13 23.13 -12.14
C ARG A 62 -4.12 22.80 -11.03
N SER A 63 -4.89 21.72 -11.21
CA SER A 63 -5.82 21.23 -10.18
C SER A 63 -5.10 20.89 -8.87
N LEU A 64 -3.90 20.29 -8.93
CA LEU A 64 -3.11 20.01 -7.72
C LEU A 64 -2.72 21.31 -6.99
N VAL A 65 -2.19 22.28 -7.73
CA VAL A 65 -1.77 23.57 -7.16
C VAL A 65 -2.96 24.30 -6.54
N ASP A 66 -4.10 24.36 -7.24
CA ASP A 66 -5.32 24.98 -6.75
C ASP A 66 -5.82 24.31 -5.46
N TYR A 67 -5.80 22.96 -5.41
CA TYR A 67 -6.13 22.20 -4.21
C TYR A 67 -5.19 22.51 -3.03
N LEU A 68 -3.88 22.58 -3.26
CA LEU A 68 -2.90 22.89 -2.21
C LEU A 68 -3.11 24.30 -1.64
N TYR A 69 -3.43 25.28 -2.49
CA TYR A 69 -3.78 26.63 -2.04
C TYR A 69 -5.07 26.63 -1.21
N TRP A 70 -6.12 25.94 -1.68
CA TRP A 70 -7.37 25.81 -0.96
C TRP A 70 -7.19 25.13 0.40
N GLU A 71 -6.44 24.03 0.46
CA GLU A 71 -6.20 23.27 1.69
C GLU A 71 -5.46 24.13 2.73
N LYS A 72 -4.44 24.86 2.29
CA LYS A 72 -3.68 25.79 3.15
C LYS A 72 -4.59 26.88 3.72
N GLU A 73 -5.42 27.48 2.88
CA GLU A 73 -6.33 28.55 3.29
C GLU A 73 -7.43 28.04 4.23
N SER A 74 -7.96 26.85 3.96
CA SER A 74 -8.95 26.19 4.83
C SER A 74 -8.37 25.90 6.22
N LYS A 75 -7.11 25.47 6.31
CA LYS A 75 -6.42 25.24 7.60
C LYS A 75 -6.23 26.55 8.37
N ARG A 76 -5.80 27.62 7.69
CA ARG A 76 -5.67 28.96 8.31
C ARG A 76 -6.98 29.43 8.92
N MET A 77 -8.08 29.33 8.17
CA MET A 77 -9.42 29.72 8.66
C MET A 77 -9.85 28.92 9.89
N LEU A 78 -9.60 27.60 9.90
CA LEU A 78 -9.92 26.73 11.04
C LEU A 78 -9.09 27.07 12.29
N GLU A 79 -7.81 27.41 12.11
CA GLU A 79 -6.95 27.86 13.21
C GLU A 79 -7.37 29.21 13.79
N GLU A 80 -7.83 30.13 12.95
CA GLU A 80 -8.33 31.45 13.39
C GLU A 80 -9.66 31.36 14.14
N GLU A 81 -10.54 30.44 13.77
CA GLU A 81 -11.78 30.17 14.51
C GLU A 81 -11.52 29.43 15.83
N ARG A 82 -10.36 28.77 15.97
CA ARG A 82 -10.03 27.99 17.16
C ARG A 82 -9.83 28.89 18.37
N VAL A 83 -10.79 28.88 19.28
CA VAL A 83 -10.64 29.53 20.58
C VAL A 83 -9.58 28.78 21.40
N PRO A 84 -8.54 29.45 21.93
CA PRO A 84 -7.52 28.78 22.71
C PRO A 84 -8.13 28.13 23.95
N VAL A 85 -7.75 26.88 24.23
CA VAL A 85 -8.22 26.09 25.40
C VAL A 85 -7.99 26.82 26.73
N THR A 86 -7.03 27.75 26.77
CA THR A 86 -6.71 28.58 27.93
C THR A 86 -7.75 29.66 28.23
N LEU A 87 -8.66 29.98 27.29
CA LEU A 87 -9.75 30.93 27.49
C LEU A 87 -11.01 30.31 28.09
N LEU A 88 -11.02 28.98 28.32
CA LEU A 88 -12.16 28.31 28.92
C LEU A 88 -12.20 28.63 30.43
N PRO A 89 -13.29 29.25 30.97
CA PRO A 89 -13.37 29.68 32.37
C PRO A 89 -13.34 28.56 33.43
N SER A 90 -13.20 27.31 33.01
CA SER A 90 -13.48 26.13 33.82
C SER A 90 -12.21 25.36 34.19
N GLN A 91 -11.23 26.01 34.83
CA GLN A 91 -10.23 25.33 35.69
C GLN A 91 -9.72 26.25 36.80
N VAL A 92 -10.62 26.92 37.54
CA VAL A 92 -10.25 27.46 38.86
C VAL A 92 -10.53 26.38 39.90
N ARG A 93 -9.55 25.50 40.15
CA ARG A 93 -9.61 24.63 41.34
C ARG A 93 -9.24 25.51 42.54
N PRO A 94 -10.13 25.70 43.54
CA PRO A 94 -9.73 26.40 44.75
C PRO A 94 -8.66 25.56 45.45
N LEU A 95 -7.48 26.15 45.67
CA LEU A 95 -6.45 25.59 46.52
C LEU A 95 -7.06 25.34 47.91
N ARG A 96 -7.34 24.08 48.26
CA ARG A 96 -7.68 23.70 49.63
C ARG A 96 -6.43 23.91 50.49
N ILE A 97 -6.40 25.05 51.17
CA ILE A 97 -5.43 25.29 52.22
C ILE A 97 -5.81 24.37 53.38
N TYR A 98 -5.08 23.27 53.57
CA TYR A 98 -5.24 22.42 54.75
C TYR A 98 -4.62 23.13 55.95
N PRO A 99 -5.32 23.26 57.09
CA PRO A 99 -4.69 23.76 58.30
C PRO A 99 -3.76 22.65 58.82
N HIS A 100 -2.47 22.87 58.61
CA HIS A 100 -1.45 22.75 59.64
C HIS A 100 -1.80 21.79 60.81
N TRP A 101 -1.35 20.54 60.73
CA TRP A 101 -1.26 19.64 61.88
C TRP A 101 0.03 19.98 62.67
N LYS A 102 -0.07 20.28 63.98
CA LYS A 102 1.08 20.25 64.92
C LYS A 102 1.18 18.84 65.51
N PRO A 103 2.41 18.36 65.80
CA PRO A 103 2.64 17.00 66.29
C PRO A 103 1.97 16.72 67.63
#